data_AF-A0A644XP42-F1
#
_entry.id   AF-A0A644XP42-F1
#
_cell.length_a   1.000
_cell.length_b   1.000
_cell.length_c   1.000
_cell.angle_alpha   90.00
_cell.angle_beta   90.00
_cell.angle_gamma   90.00
#
_symmetry.space_group_name_H-M   'P 1'
#
loop_
_entity.id
_entity.type
_entity.pdbx_description
1 polymer ?
#
loop_
_entity_poly.entity_id
_entity_poly.type
_entity_poly.pdbx_seq_one_letter_code
_entity_poly.pdbx_strand_id
1 'polypeptide(L)'
;MRKRVLPPTAKKVAMNTCCKVNAAIRNQAVCSIDTYVDSGEAILTDKVKQLSKEWDTERFFEANAASCVLLSSIIGLQKKNSYWFAFTGTIGSFLLLHALQGWCPSLPLIRKLGVRTAEEIFQEKTVYKMLRGDFAQNTNDADELLKIAEKE
;
A
#
# COMPACT_ATOMS: atom_id res chain seq x y z
N MET A 1 9.41 9.53 -27.39
CA MET A 1 8.94 9.21 -26.02
C MET A 1 8.24 7.85 -26.05
N ARG A 2 8.79 6.81 -25.42
CA ARG A 2 8.08 5.53 -25.25
C ARG A 2 6.83 5.79 -24.40
N LYS A 3 5.63 5.65 -24.97
CA LYS A 3 4.40 5.56 -24.18
C LYS A 3 4.57 4.35 -23.25
N ARG A 4 4.68 4.57 -21.93
CA ARG A 4 4.64 3.46 -20.97
C ARG A 4 3.23 2.87 -21.06
N VAL A 5 3.13 1.61 -21.50
CA VAL A 5 1.86 0.90 -21.66
C VAL A 5 1.19 0.66 -20.30
N LEU A 6 1.98 0.57 -19.23
CA LEU A 6 1.52 0.35 -17.86
C LEU A 6 1.93 1.52 -16.94
N PRO A 7 1.10 1.85 -15.93
CA PRO A 7 1.44 2.85 -14.92
C PRO A 7 2.62 2.38 -14.03
N PRO A 8 3.32 3.31 -13.37
CA PRO A 8 4.34 2.93 -12.37
C PRO A 8 3.73 2.10 -11.24
N THR A 9 4.41 1.01 -10.85
CA THR A 9 3.91 0.01 -9.90
C THR A 9 3.35 0.62 -8.60
N ALA A 10 4.11 1.52 -7.97
CA ALA A 10 3.74 2.15 -6.70
C ALA A 10 2.69 3.26 -6.84
N LYS A 11 2.46 3.76 -8.06
CA LYS A 11 1.56 4.92 -8.32
C LYS A 11 0.23 4.52 -8.93
N LYS A 12 0.10 3.29 -9.45
CA LYS A 12 -1.07 2.81 -10.21
C LYS A 12 -2.39 3.00 -9.47
N VAL A 13 -2.42 2.74 -8.15
CA VAL A 13 -3.63 2.92 -7.31
C VAL A 13 -3.93 4.39 -7.08
N ALA A 14 -2.92 5.19 -6.70
CA ALA A 14 -3.08 6.62 -6.45
C ALA A 14 -3.54 7.38 -7.72
N MET A 15 -3.01 7.01 -8.90
CA MET A 15 -3.40 7.58 -10.19
C MET A 15 -4.86 7.29 -10.56
N ASN A 16 -5.41 6.16 -10.11
CA ASN A 16 -6.80 5.77 -10.32
C ASN A 16 -7.74 6.17 -9.16
N THR A 17 -7.21 6.87 -8.15
CA THR A 17 -7.98 7.38 -7.00
C THR A 17 -8.38 8.83 -7.25
N CYS A 18 -9.61 9.21 -6.88
CA CYS A 18 -10.06 10.59 -7.06
C CYS A 18 -9.20 11.59 -6.25
N CYS A 19 -8.94 12.77 -6.81
CA CYS A 19 -8.04 13.77 -6.24
C CYS A 19 -8.40 14.16 -4.79
N LYS A 20 -9.70 14.26 -4.47
CA LYS A 20 -10.18 14.59 -3.12
C LYS A 20 -9.77 13.54 -2.08
N VAL A 21 -9.82 12.26 -2.44
CA VAL A 21 -9.41 11.17 -1.53
C VAL A 21 -7.90 11.14 -1.37
N ASN A 22 -7.14 11.29 -2.46
CA ASN A 22 -5.67 11.40 -2.36
C ASN A 22 -5.25 12.61 -1.49
N ALA A 23 -5.91 13.76 -1.66
CA ALA A 23 -5.66 14.94 -0.85
C ALA A 23 -6.01 14.70 0.63
N ALA A 24 -7.13 14.05 0.92
CA ALA A 24 -7.52 13.72 2.29
C ALA A 24 -6.48 12.81 2.98
N ILE A 25 -6.02 11.75 2.29
CA ILE A 25 -4.98 10.85 2.81
C ILE A 25 -3.66 11.60 3.04
N ARG A 26 -3.26 12.44 2.09
CA ARG A 26 -2.06 13.28 2.24
C ARG A 26 -2.19 14.22 3.44
N ASN A 27 -3.33 14.89 3.59
CA ASN A 27 -3.55 15.81 4.70
C ASN A 27 -3.52 15.09 6.05
N GLN A 28 -4.06 13.87 6.12
CA GLN A 28 -3.96 13.04 7.33
C GLN A 28 -2.50 12.74 7.70
N ALA A 29 -1.67 12.38 6.71
CA ALA A 29 -0.24 12.15 6.95
C ALA A 29 0.47 13.44 7.40
N VAL A 30 0.15 14.59 6.80
CA VAL A 30 0.70 15.89 7.22
C VAL A 30 0.31 16.23 8.65
N CYS A 31 -0.96 16.10 9.03
CA CYS A 31 -1.41 16.34 10.41
C CYS A 31 -0.75 15.37 11.41
N SER A 32 -0.57 14.11 11.02
CA SER A 32 0.16 13.11 11.81
C SER A 32 1.60 13.54 12.02
N ILE A 33 2.31 13.98 10.98
CA ILE A 33 3.70 14.46 11.09
C ILE A 33 3.77 15.71 11.99
N ASP A 34 2.91 16.70 11.77
CA ASP A 34 2.88 17.96 12.54
C ASP A 34 2.70 17.70 14.04
N THR A 35 1.86 16.72 14.40
CA THR A 35 1.63 16.32 15.79
C THR A 35 2.88 15.75 16.48
N TYR A 36 3.79 15.12 15.72
CA TYR A 36 4.94 14.39 16.27
C TYR A 36 6.30 15.00 15.88
N VAL A 37 6.34 16.17 15.25
CA VAL A 37 7.57 16.74 14.67
C VAL A 37 8.66 16.99 15.72
N ASP A 38 8.27 17.46 16.92
CA ASP A 38 9.18 17.74 18.04
C ASP A 38 9.23 16.59 19.07
N SER A 39 8.78 15.39 18.69
CA SER A 39 8.79 14.23 19.57
C SER A 39 10.18 13.60 19.71
N GLY A 40 10.47 13.01 20.87
CA GLY A 40 11.73 12.30 21.10
C GLY A 40 11.88 11.02 20.26
N GLU A 41 13.13 10.56 20.11
CA GLU A 41 13.52 9.39 19.31
C GLU A 41 12.70 8.12 19.61
N ALA A 42 12.37 7.87 20.88
CA ALA A 42 11.59 6.70 21.27
C ALA A 42 10.18 6.71 20.65
N ILE A 43 9.51 7.87 20.64
CA ILE A 43 8.17 8.03 20.05
C ILE A 43 8.24 7.89 18.53
N LEU A 44 9.23 8.53 17.91
CA LEU A 44 9.44 8.43 16.45
C LEU A 44 9.71 6.98 16.02
N THR A 45 10.48 6.24 16.81
CA THR A 45 10.73 4.80 16.58
C THR A 45 9.47 3.97 16.66
N ASP A 46 8.60 4.24 17.63
CA ASP A 46 7.30 3.55 17.73
C ASP A 46 6.39 3.89 16.55
N LYS A 47 6.40 5.13 16.07
CA LYS A 47 5.66 5.53 14.85
C LYS A 47 6.17 4.82 13.61
N VAL A 48 7.48 4.71 13.43
CA VAL A 48 8.08 3.94 12.32
C VAL A 48 7.64 2.47 12.38
N LYS A 49 7.73 1.84 13.56
CA LYS A 49 7.28 0.46 13.77
C LYS A 49 5.78 0.27 13.53
N GLN A 50 4.96 1.24 13.90
CA GLN A 50 3.51 1.22 13.66
C GLN A 50 3.22 1.24 12.16
N LEU A 51 3.84 2.18 11.42
CA LEU A 51 3.66 2.32 9.97
C LEU A 51 4.15 1.07 9.22
N SER A 52 5.22 0.44 9.66
CA SER A 52 5.73 -0.79 9.03
C SER A 52 4.85 -2.03 9.23
N LYS A 53 3.89 -1.97 10.16
CA LYS A 53 2.87 -3.01 10.36
C LYS A 53 1.54 -2.68 9.70
N GLU A 54 1.38 -1.46 9.20
CA GLU A 54 0.16 -1.05 8.53
C GLU A 54 -0.07 -1.86 7.26
N TRP A 55 -1.32 -2.22 7.03
CA TRP A 55 -1.71 -2.88 5.79
C TRP A 55 -1.95 -1.83 4.73
N ASP A 56 -1.18 -1.92 3.65
CA ASP A 56 -1.44 -1.12 2.47
C ASP A 56 -2.64 -1.64 1.67
N THR A 57 -3.08 -0.81 0.73
CA THR A 57 -4.25 -1.06 -0.12
C THR A 57 -4.12 -2.36 -0.92
N GLU A 58 -2.92 -2.69 -1.42
CA GLU A 58 -2.71 -3.88 -2.25
C GLU A 58 -2.78 -5.13 -1.37
N ARG A 59 -2.06 -5.16 -0.24
CA ARG A 59 -2.16 -6.27 0.72
C ARG A 59 -3.58 -6.50 1.22
N PHE A 60 -4.30 -5.45 1.57
CA PHE A 60 -5.69 -5.55 1.99
C PHE A 60 -6.58 -6.12 0.87
N PHE A 61 -6.45 -5.60 -0.35
CA PHE A 61 -7.26 -6.04 -1.48
C PHE A 61 -6.96 -7.50 -1.88
N GLU A 62 -5.69 -7.85 -2.02
CA GLU A 62 -5.25 -9.19 -2.43
C GLU A 62 -5.65 -10.26 -1.43
N ALA A 63 -5.50 -10.01 -0.12
CA ALA A 63 -5.91 -10.96 0.91
C ALA A 63 -7.41 -11.25 0.89
N ASN A 64 -8.25 -10.22 0.68
CA ASN A 64 -9.69 -10.39 0.55
C ASN A 64 -10.08 -11.12 -0.74
N ALA A 65 -9.46 -10.75 -1.87
CA ALA A 65 -9.72 -11.40 -3.15
C ALA A 65 -9.30 -12.89 -3.15
N ALA A 66 -8.12 -13.20 -2.58
CA ALA A 66 -7.64 -14.56 -2.41
C ALA A 66 -8.58 -15.39 -1.52
N SER A 67 -9.08 -14.81 -0.43
CA SER A 67 -10.10 -15.43 0.42
C SER A 67 -11.37 -15.81 -0.37
N CYS A 68 -11.87 -14.89 -1.21
CA CYS A 68 -13.02 -15.16 -2.07
C CYS A 68 -12.74 -16.23 -3.14
N VAL A 69 -11.55 -16.23 -3.74
CA VAL A 69 -11.11 -17.26 -4.70
C VAL A 69 -11.09 -18.63 -4.04
N LEU A 70 -10.49 -18.75 -2.85
CA LEU A 70 -10.43 -20.02 -2.12
C LEU A 70 -11.82 -20.52 -1.74
N LEU A 71 -12.65 -19.65 -1.15
CA LEU A 71 -14.00 -20.02 -0.72
C LEU A 71 -14.87 -20.44 -1.92
N SER A 72 -14.86 -19.65 -2.99
CA SER A 72 -15.63 -19.98 -4.21
C SER A 72 -15.17 -21.28 -4.85
N SER A 73 -13.86 -21.56 -4.86
CA SER A 73 -13.31 -22.81 -5.38
C SER A 73 -13.78 -24.02 -4.56
N ILE A 74 -13.70 -23.92 -3.23
CA ILE A 74 -14.16 -25.00 -2.32
C ILE A 74 -15.65 -25.26 -2.52
N ILE A 75 -16.47 -24.21 -2.58
CA ILE A 75 -17.92 -24.35 -2.79
C ILE A 75 -18.21 -24.95 -4.17
N GLY A 76 -17.49 -24.54 -5.22
CA GLY A 76 -17.64 -25.09 -6.56
C GLY A 76 -17.37 -26.60 -6.62
N LEU A 77 -16.33 -27.06 -5.93
CA LEU A 77 -16.01 -28.48 -5.79
C LEU A 77 -17.08 -29.23 -4.99
N GLN A 78 -17.49 -28.71 -3.84
CA GLN A 78 -18.45 -29.36 -2.96
C GLN A 78 -19.86 -29.44 -3.57
N LYS A 79 -20.32 -28.38 -4.22
CA LYS A 79 -21.66 -28.28 -4.81
C LYS A 79 -21.71 -28.83 -6.23
N LYS A 80 -20.57 -29.22 -6.83
CA LYS A 80 -20.43 -29.65 -8.23
C LYS A 80 -21.11 -28.69 -9.21
N ASN A 81 -20.99 -27.39 -8.95
CA ASN A 81 -21.68 -26.35 -9.71
C ASN A 81 -20.65 -25.44 -10.39
N SER A 82 -20.68 -25.43 -11.72
CA SER A 82 -19.73 -24.70 -12.58
C SER A 82 -19.83 -23.18 -12.45
N TYR A 83 -20.96 -22.64 -12.01
CA TYR A 83 -21.12 -21.19 -11.79
C TYR A 83 -20.12 -20.63 -10.76
N TRP A 84 -19.73 -21.44 -9.77
CA TRP A 84 -18.73 -21.02 -8.79
C TRP A 84 -17.33 -20.88 -9.38
N PHE A 85 -16.95 -21.75 -10.31
CA PHE A 85 -15.67 -21.63 -11.01
C PHE A 85 -15.65 -20.43 -11.96
N ALA A 86 -16.79 -20.10 -12.59
CA ALA A 86 -16.92 -18.86 -13.37
C ALA A 86 -16.74 -17.63 -12.48
N PHE A 87 -17.30 -17.65 -11.25
CA PHE A 87 -17.09 -16.58 -10.26
C PHE A 87 -15.62 -16.48 -9.82
N THR A 88 -14.97 -17.61 -9.52
CA THR A 88 -13.54 -17.66 -9.22
C THR A 88 -12.69 -17.07 -10.36
N GLY A 89 -12.96 -17.46 -11.61
CA GLY A 89 -12.27 -16.94 -12.79
C GLY A 89 -12.50 -15.44 -13.00
N THR A 90 -13.68 -14.94 -12.67
CA THR A 90 -13.99 -13.50 -12.71
C THR A 90 -13.13 -12.72 -11.72
N ILE A 91 -13.02 -13.19 -10.46
CA ILE A 91 -12.16 -12.55 -9.46
C ILE A 91 -10.70 -12.57 -9.91
N GLY A 92 -10.22 -13.72 -10.42
CA GLY A 92 -8.85 -13.84 -10.95
C GLY A 92 -8.56 -12.88 -12.11
N SER A 93 -9.55 -12.65 -12.98
CA SER A 93 -9.43 -11.69 -14.09
C SER A 93 -9.30 -10.25 -13.58
N PHE A 94 -10.08 -9.87 -12.57
CA PHE A 94 -9.96 -8.55 -11.94
C PHE A 94 -8.63 -8.36 -11.21
N LEU A 95 -8.12 -9.40 -10.54
CA LEU A 95 -6.79 -9.38 -9.93
C LEU A 95 -5.71 -9.15 -10.98
N LEU A 96 -5.78 -9.82 -12.13
CA LEU A 96 -4.82 -9.63 -13.22
C LEU A 96 -4.89 -8.20 -13.79
N LEU A 97 -6.09 -7.71 -14.08
CA LEU A 97 -6.29 -6.33 -14.55
C LEU A 97 -5.76 -5.32 -13.53
N HIS A 98 -6.00 -5.56 -12.24
CA HIS A 98 -5.50 -4.72 -11.17
C HIS A 98 -3.97 -4.72 -11.09
N ALA A 99 -3.32 -5.88 -11.17
CA ALA A 99 -1.87 -5.98 -11.14
C ALA A 99 -1.22 -5.19 -12.29
N LEU A 100 -1.83 -5.19 -13.48
CA LEU A 100 -1.33 -4.48 -14.66
C LEU A 100 -1.66 -2.98 -14.66
N GLN A 101 -2.91 -2.61 -14.39
CA GLN A 101 -3.41 -1.24 -14.58
C GLN A 101 -3.61 -0.46 -13.27
N GLY A 102 -3.65 -1.15 -12.13
CA GLY A 102 -3.89 -0.55 -10.82
C GLY A 102 -5.34 -0.16 -10.53
N TRP A 103 -6.28 -0.50 -11.41
CA TRP A 103 -7.71 -0.22 -11.23
C TRP A 103 -8.48 -1.49 -10.88
N CYS A 104 -9.47 -1.36 -9.99
CA CYS A 104 -10.45 -2.41 -9.66
C CYS A 104 -11.69 -1.72 -9.05
N PRO A 105 -12.92 -2.22 -9.29
CA PRO A 105 -14.16 -1.59 -8.79
C PRO A 105 -14.20 -1.36 -7.27
N SER A 106 -13.52 -2.16 -6.46
CA SER A 106 -13.52 -2.04 -5.00
C SER A 106 -12.54 -1.00 -4.46
N LEU A 107 -11.51 -0.62 -5.22
CA LEU A 107 -10.47 0.29 -4.74
C LEU A 107 -10.99 1.66 -4.35
N PRO A 108 -11.90 2.32 -5.09
CA PRO A 108 -12.44 3.61 -4.65
C PRO A 108 -13.11 3.56 -3.28
N LEU A 109 -13.71 2.42 -2.91
CA LEU A 109 -14.30 2.22 -1.59
C LEU A 109 -13.21 2.03 -0.52
N ILE A 110 -12.25 1.15 -0.77
CA ILE A 110 -11.10 0.89 0.13
C ILE A 110 -10.33 2.19 0.42
N ARG A 111 -10.06 2.97 -0.63
CA ARG A 111 -9.35 4.26 -0.54
C ARG A 111 -10.17 5.31 0.21
N LYS A 112 -11.50 5.34 0.04
CA LYS A 112 -12.40 6.22 0.83
C LYS A 112 -12.43 5.87 2.31
N LEU A 113 -12.18 4.61 2.67
CA LEU A 113 -12.03 4.18 4.07
C LEU A 113 -10.67 4.59 4.67
N GLY A 114 -9.81 5.28 3.92
CA GLY A 114 -8.53 5.77 4.39
C GLY A 114 -7.39 4.75 4.31
N VAL A 115 -7.60 3.58 3.68
CA VAL A 115 -6.52 2.60 3.49
C VAL A 115 -5.49 3.17 2.52
N ARG A 116 -4.24 3.27 2.98
CA ARG A 116 -3.16 3.96 2.29
C ARG A 116 -2.43 3.02 1.35
N THR A 117 -1.74 3.57 0.35
CA THR A 117 -0.83 2.78 -0.50
C THR A 117 0.49 2.57 0.21
N ALA A 118 1.24 1.54 -0.18
CA ALA A 118 2.57 1.28 0.37
C ALA A 118 3.50 2.48 0.22
N GLU A 119 3.40 3.20 -0.90
CA GLU A 119 4.16 4.42 -1.17
C GLU A 119 3.82 5.56 -0.20
N GLU A 120 2.53 5.80 0.07
CA GLU A 120 2.10 6.85 1.02
C GLU A 120 2.56 6.54 2.45
N ILE A 121 2.47 5.27 2.87
CA ILE A 121 2.97 4.81 4.17
C ILE A 121 4.49 4.97 4.23
N PHE A 122 5.20 4.57 3.17
CA PHE A 122 6.66 4.69 3.08
C PHE A 122 7.12 6.15 3.13
N GLN A 123 6.41 7.07 2.47
CA GLN A 123 6.71 8.50 2.50
C GLN A 123 6.59 9.07 3.92
N GLU A 124 5.50 8.80 4.64
CA GLU A 124 5.36 9.24 6.03
C GLU A 124 6.42 8.60 6.93
N LYS A 125 6.68 7.30 6.77
CA LYS A 125 7.72 6.59 7.52
C LYS A 125 9.10 7.22 7.30
N THR A 126 9.41 7.58 6.06
CA THR A 126 10.67 8.23 5.69
C THR A 126 10.81 9.59 6.38
N VAL A 127 9.72 10.37 6.47
CA VAL A 127 9.75 11.63 7.21
C VAL A 127 10.04 11.40 8.70
N TYR A 128 9.41 10.41 9.33
CA TYR A 128 9.74 10.10 10.73
C TYR A 128 11.18 9.64 10.93
N LYS A 129 11.74 8.86 10.00
CA LYS A 129 13.16 8.49 10.01
C LYS A 129 14.09 9.71 9.85
N MET A 130 13.70 10.68 9.02
CA MET A 130 14.41 11.95 8.89
C MET A 130 14.36 12.76 10.19
N LEU A 131 13.20 12.88 10.82
CA LEU A 131 13.04 13.56 12.11
C LEU A 131 13.82 12.88 13.24
N ARG A 132 13.94 11.54 13.20
CA ARG A 132 14.78 10.76 14.12
C ARG A 132 16.28 10.99 13.91
N GLY A 133 16.69 11.57 12.78
CA GLY A 133 18.08 11.83 12.43
C GLY A 133 18.80 10.66 11.76
N ASP A 134 18.07 9.64 11.27
CA ASP A 134 18.69 8.44 10.68
C ASP A 134 19.59 8.77 9.48
N PHE A 135 19.26 9.81 8.72
CA PHE A 135 19.97 10.22 7.51
C PHE A 135 21.03 11.30 7.74
N ALA A 136 21.40 11.62 8.98
CA ALA A 136 22.42 12.63 9.29
C ALA A 136 23.87 12.13 9.07
N GLN A 137 24.06 10.82 8.91
CA GLN A 137 25.39 10.21 8.74
C GLN A 137 25.88 10.40 7.29
N ASN A 138 27.06 11.01 7.13
CA ASN A 138 27.74 11.12 5.85
C ASN A 138 28.71 9.95 5.68
N THR A 139 28.25 8.88 5.04
CA THR A 139 29.09 7.73 4.65
C THR A 139 29.00 7.51 3.14
N ASN A 140 30.12 7.08 2.53
CA ASN A 140 30.19 6.70 1.12
C ASN A 140 30.11 5.17 0.93
N ASP A 141 29.99 4.42 2.02
CA ASP A 141 29.85 2.97 1.95
C ASP A 141 28.41 2.59 1.58
N ALA A 142 28.27 1.82 0.50
CA ALA A 142 26.95 1.47 -0.05
C ALA A 142 26.15 0.56 0.89
N ASP A 143 26.82 -0.31 1.65
CA ASP A 143 26.17 -1.23 2.59
C ASP A 143 25.66 -0.47 3.82
N GLU A 144 26.46 0.46 4.37
CA GLU A 144 26.02 1.36 5.44
C GLU A 144 24.83 2.24 5.00
N LEU A 145 24.88 2.82 3.79
CA LEU A 145 23.77 3.61 3.25
C LEU A 145 22.47 2.79 3.14
N LEU A 146 22.56 1.53 2.70
CA LEU A 146 21.40 0.65 2.63
C LEU A 146 20.88 0.28 4.02
N LYS A 147 21.75 -0.01 4.98
CA LYS A 147 21.36 -0.27 6.39
C LYS A 147 20.64 0.92 7.02
N ILE A 148 21.05 2.15 6.74
CA ILE A 148 20.35 3.36 7.18
C ILE A 148 18.93 3.39 6.59
N ALA A 149 18.78 3.08 5.29
CA ALA A 149 17.49 3.04 4.61
C ALA A 149 16.56 1.91 5.14
N GLU A 150 17.12 0.77 5.56
CA GLU A 150 16.40 -0.40 6.09
C GLU A 150 16.05 -0.31 7.59
N LYS A 151 16.70 0.59 8.34
CA LYS A 151 16.45 0.78 9.78
C LYS A 151 14.97 1.07 10.08
N GLU A 152 14.38 0.31 11.00
CA GLU A 152 13.01 0.49 11.52
C GLU A 152 13.02 1.14 12.91
#